data_AF-A0A2E0M3A3-F1
#
_entry.id   AF-A0A2E0M3A3-F1
#
_cell.length_a   1.000
_cell.length_b   1.000
_cell.length_c   1.000
_cell.angle_alpha   90.00
_cell.angle_beta   90.00
_cell.angle_gamma   90.00
#
_symmetry.space_group_name_H-M   'P 1'
#
loop_
_entity.id
_entity.type
_entity.pdbx_description
1 polymer ?
#
loop_
_entity_poly.entity_id
_entity_poly.type
_entity_poly.pdbx_seq_one_letter_code
_entity_poly.pdbx_strand_id
1 'polypeptide(L)'
;MTTQSIATYNGSCTGHGTSLPSIHHPGFGGGTLSNCPHSPTDSSIVAKTVDEMDPTTWWPPERQLPDSSTQVTNVVINGKIPILDGDELIPHSTPTMHTTKSANEDCTNTEQTPAYHCVIGTAAGREPATGHKRKAYATSKSVRINGKYVARVGDPLGNGTTEYPCKSVIAGSSANVYIGI
;
A
#
# COMPACT_ATOMS: atom_id res chain seq x y z
N MET A 1 4.49 -20.88 25.26
CA MET A 1 4.57 -19.46 24.83
C MET A 1 4.83 -19.46 23.34
N THR A 2 3.98 -18.79 22.56
CA THR A 2 4.18 -18.68 21.10
C THR A 2 5.03 -17.44 20.84
N THR A 3 6.09 -17.61 20.05
CA THR A 3 7.01 -16.53 19.68
C THR A 3 7.00 -16.32 18.16
N GLN A 4 7.37 -15.12 17.73
CA GLN A 4 7.49 -14.77 16.31
C GLN A 4 8.71 -13.87 16.10
N SER A 5 9.31 -13.94 14.90
CA SER A 5 10.50 -13.15 14.59
C SER A 5 10.20 -11.65 14.66
N ILE A 6 11.09 -10.91 15.32
CA ILE A 6 11.00 -9.45 15.48
C ILE A 6 11.17 -8.75 14.13
N ALA A 7 10.28 -7.79 13.84
CA ALA A 7 10.35 -7.00 12.61
C ALA A 7 11.55 -6.05 12.66
N THR A 8 12.26 -5.96 11.54
CA THR A 8 13.39 -5.04 11.38
C THR A 8 13.29 -4.33 10.04
N TYR A 9 13.95 -3.18 9.89
CA TYR A 9 14.05 -2.47 8.61
C TYR A 9 15.00 -3.20 7.65
N ASN A 10 14.55 -4.36 7.16
CA ASN A 10 15.16 -5.20 6.14
C ASN A 10 14.08 -5.87 5.30
N GLY A 11 14.47 -6.46 4.16
CA GLY A 11 13.55 -7.20 3.29
C GLY A 11 12.44 -6.31 2.71
N SER A 12 11.27 -6.93 2.51
CA SER A 12 10.07 -6.31 1.95
C SER A 12 8.85 -6.57 2.83
N CYS A 13 7.76 -5.87 2.55
CA CYS A 13 6.43 -6.34 2.92
C CYS A 13 6.01 -7.49 1.97
N THR A 14 4.84 -8.07 2.22
CA THR A 14 4.29 -9.14 1.36
C THR A 14 3.83 -8.67 -0.02
N GLY A 15 3.67 -7.37 -0.24
CA GLY A 15 2.83 -6.88 -1.32
C GLY A 15 1.35 -7.19 -1.04
N HIS A 16 0.48 -6.73 -1.91
CA HIS A 16 -0.95 -7.11 -1.99
C HIS A 16 -1.46 -6.81 -3.40
N GLY A 17 -2.71 -7.09 -3.71
CA GLY A 17 -3.22 -6.91 -5.06
C GLY A 17 -2.93 -8.06 -6.00
N THR A 18 -3.64 -8.05 -7.11
CA THR A 18 -3.42 -8.93 -8.25
C THR A 18 -3.37 -8.10 -9.53
N SER A 19 -2.54 -8.50 -10.49
CA SER A 19 -2.42 -7.80 -11.78
C SER A 19 -3.35 -8.46 -12.81
N LEU A 20 -4.65 -8.37 -12.58
CA LEU A 20 -5.63 -8.83 -13.57
C LEU A 20 -5.87 -7.72 -14.60
N PRO A 21 -5.95 -8.06 -15.91
CA PRO A 21 -6.32 -7.09 -16.92
C PRO A 21 -7.67 -6.47 -16.57
N SER A 22 -7.69 -5.15 -16.39
CA SER A 22 -8.88 -4.44 -15.97
C SER A 22 -9.13 -3.24 -16.88
N ILE A 23 -10.40 -3.07 -17.22
CA ILE A 23 -10.90 -1.85 -17.83
C ILE A 23 -11.56 -1.11 -16.68
N HIS A 24 -11.07 0.05 -16.24
CA HIS A 24 -11.65 0.84 -15.12
C HIS A 24 -12.90 1.62 -15.54
N HIS A 25 -13.15 1.72 -16.86
CA HIS A 25 -14.37 2.22 -17.51
C HIS A 25 -14.48 1.64 -18.93
N PRO A 26 -15.52 0.86 -19.32
CA PRO A 26 -16.75 0.51 -18.60
C PRO A 26 -16.70 -0.73 -17.66
N GLY A 27 -15.53 -1.16 -17.20
CA GLY A 27 -15.37 -2.13 -16.09
C GLY A 27 -14.87 -1.43 -14.82
N PHE A 28 -14.40 -2.10 -13.76
CA PHE A 28 -14.24 -1.62 -12.36
C PHE A 28 -14.52 -0.14 -12.01
N GLY A 29 -15.78 0.30 -12.14
CA GLY A 29 -16.30 1.54 -11.54
C GLY A 29 -17.41 2.29 -12.28
N GLY A 30 -17.70 2.01 -13.55
CA GLY A 30 -18.79 2.68 -14.28
C GLY A 30 -18.89 2.32 -15.76
N GLY A 31 -19.60 3.14 -16.54
CA GLY A 31 -19.74 3.04 -18.00
C GLY A 31 -18.66 3.80 -18.77
N THR A 32 -18.84 3.99 -20.07
CA THR A 32 -17.95 4.80 -20.92
C THR A 32 -18.03 6.28 -20.53
N LEU A 33 -16.88 6.97 -20.50
CA LEU A 33 -16.83 8.40 -20.22
C LEU A 33 -17.36 9.21 -21.43
N SER A 34 -18.12 10.27 -21.18
CA SER A 34 -18.72 11.09 -22.26
C SER A 34 -17.76 12.15 -22.82
N ASN A 35 -16.73 12.54 -22.06
CA ASN A 35 -15.66 13.41 -22.51
C ASN A 35 -14.72 12.63 -23.44
N CYS A 36 -14.88 12.79 -24.76
CA CYS A 36 -14.07 12.10 -25.75
C CYS A 36 -13.33 13.10 -26.66
N PRO A 37 -11.99 13.01 -26.77
CA PRO A 37 -11.09 12.15 -26.00
C PRO A 37 -10.96 12.60 -24.53
N HIS A 38 -10.69 11.66 -23.62
CA HIS A 38 -10.36 11.96 -22.22
C HIS A 38 -8.85 11.83 -21.99
N SER A 39 -8.33 12.46 -20.93
CA SER A 39 -6.93 12.26 -20.52
C SER A 39 -6.77 11.06 -19.58
N PRO A 40 -5.58 10.43 -19.50
CA PRO A 40 -5.32 9.33 -18.57
C PRO A 40 -5.63 9.63 -17.10
N THR A 41 -5.54 10.89 -16.69
CA THR A 41 -5.81 11.35 -15.31
C THR A 41 -7.03 12.25 -15.25
N ASP A 42 -8.01 12.05 -16.13
CA ASP A 42 -9.23 12.83 -16.13
C ASP A 42 -9.97 12.71 -14.80
N SER A 43 -10.55 13.81 -14.31
CA SER A 43 -11.26 13.82 -13.03
C SER A 43 -12.59 13.06 -13.10
N SER A 44 -13.14 12.82 -14.30
CA SER A 44 -14.35 12.02 -14.52
C SER A 44 -14.15 10.52 -14.28
N ILE A 45 -12.90 10.03 -14.25
CA ILE A 45 -12.57 8.65 -13.88
C ILE A 45 -12.91 8.45 -12.40
N VAL A 46 -13.78 7.49 -12.06
CA VAL A 46 -14.26 7.32 -10.68
C VAL A 46 -13.29 6.46 -9.87
N ALA A 47 -12.63 7.03 -8.85
CA ALA A 47 -11.74 6.23 -7.99
C ALA A 47 -12.50 5.25 -7.11
N LYS A 48 -11.84 4.14 -6.77
CA LYS A 48 -12.33 3.06 -5.91
C LYS A 48 -11.39 2.81 -4.73
N THR A 49 -11.91 2.24 -3.65
CA THR A 49 -11.07 1.93 -2.48
C THR A 49 -9.98 0.92 -2.81
N VAL A 50 -8.90 0.85 -2.02
CA VAL A 50 -7.87 -0.19 -2.17
C VAL A 50 -8.48 -1.59 -2.10
N ASP A 51 -9.44 -1.82 -1.21
CA ASP A 51 -10.14 -3.11 -1.10
C ASP A 51 -10.90 -3.49 -2.37
N GLU A 52 -11.57 -2.53 -3.00
CA GLU A 52 -12.25 -2.74 -4.29
C GLU A 52 -11.25 -2.97 -5.42
N MET A 53 -10.06 -2.36 -5.36
CA MET A 53 -9.05 -2.41 -6.41
C MET A 53 -8.06 -3.60 -6.26
N ASP A 54 -8.00 -4.26 -5.11
CA ASP A 54 -7.20 -5.46 -4.81
C ASP A 54 -7.30 -6.58 -5.88
N PRO A 55 -8.48 -6.88 -6.44
CA PRO A 55 -8.61 -7.92 -7.47
C PRO A 55 -8.06 -7.52 -8.85
N THR A 56 -7.68 -6.26 -9.08
CA THR A 56 -7.28 -5.77 -10.41
C THR A 56 -6.01 -4.95 -10.42
N THR A 57 -5.61 -4.42 -9.27
CA THR A 57 -4.44 -3.58 -9.08
C THR A 57 -3.43 -4.35 -8.27
N TRP A 58 -2.19 -4.36 -8.74
CA TRP A 58 -1.08 -5.00 -8.05
C TRP A 58 -0.19 -3.98 -7.34
N TRP A 59 0.05 -4.24 -6.06
CA TRP A 59 1.02 -3.55 -5.23
C TRP A 59 2.17 -4.52 -4.87
N PRO A 60 3.30 -4.50 -5.58
CA PRO A 60 4.38 -5.47 -5.42
C PRO A 60 4.97 -5.48 -4.01
N PRO A 61 5.66 -6.56 -3.57
CA PRO A 61 6.48 -6.51 -2.37
C PRO A 61 7.40 -5.28 -2.36
N GLU A 62 7.19 -4.38 -1.40
CA GLU A 62 7.89 -3.09 -1.33
C GLU A 62 8.86 -3.09 -0.15
N ARG A 63 10.03 -2.46 -0.32
CA ARG A 63 11.10 -2.48 0.69
C ARG A 63 10.60 -1.93 2.03
N GLN A 64 10.98 -2.57 3.14
CA GLN A 64 10.68 -2.06 4.49
C GLN A 64 11.74 -1.05 4.93
N LEU A 65 11.74 0.10 4.28
CA LEU A 65 12.55 1.24 4.65
C LEU A 65 11.69 2.24 5.43
N PRO A 66 12.25 2.95 6.41
CA PRO A 66 11.53 3.98 7.13
C PRO A 66 11.14 5.15 6.25
N ASP A 67 10.00 5.77 6.56
CA ASP A 67 9.70 7.12 6.12
C ASP A 67 10.22 8.12 7.17
N SER A 68 11.51 8.44 7.03
CA SER A 68 12.29 9.58 7.53
C SER A 68 12.12 10.18 8.95
N SER A 69 11.24 9.74 9.87
CA SER A 69 11.10 10.50 11.15
C SER A 69 10.71 9.81 12.46
N THR A 70 10.43 8.50 12.52
CA THR A 70 9.94 7.89 13.80
C THR A 70 10.83 6.81 14.40
N GLN A 71 11.95 6.49 13.75
CA GLN A 71 12.75 5.33 14.12
C GLN A 71 13.49 5.51 15.43
N VAL A 72 13.36 4.52 16.30
CA VAL A 72 14.25 4.37 17.45
C VAL A 72 15.63 3.92 16.98
N THR A 73 16.69 4.64 17.34
CA THR A 73 18.07 4.33 16.91
C THR A 73 18.95 3.74 18.00
N ASN A 74 18.45 3.62 19.24
CA ASN A 74 19.23 3.13 20.40
C ASN A 74 19.11 1.62 20.65
N VAL A 75 18.29 0.90 19.88
CA VAL A 75 18.20 -0.57 19.93
C VAL A 75 18.52 -1.12 18.54
N VAL A 76 19.46 -2.07 18.50
CA VAL A 76 19.95 -2.66 17.25
C VAL A 76 19.89 -4.19 17.37
N ILE A 77 19.24 -4.81 16.38
CA ILE A 77 19.07 -6.26 16.26
C ILE A 77 19.80 -6.72 15.01
N ASN A 78 20.90 -7.47 15.16
CA ASN A 78 21.73 -7.92 14.04
C ASN A 78 22.16 -6.78 13.09
N GLY A 79 22.54 -5.64 13.66
CA GLY A 79 22.92 -4.45 12.89
C GLY A 79 21.75 -3.73 12.20
N LYS A 80 20.50 -4.07 12.52
CA LYS A 80 19.28 -3.46 11.97
C LYS A 80 18.43 -2.84 13.07
N ILE A 81 17.72 -1.78 12.71
CA ILE A 81 16.77 -1.12 13.60
C ILE A 81 15.46 -1.93 13.62
N PRO A 82 14.86 -2.20 14.80
CA PRO A 82 13.55 -2.83 14.89
C PRO A 82 12.44 -1.89 14.43
N ILE A 83 11.36 -2.44 13.86
CA ILE A 83 10.14 -1.69 13.53
C ILE A 83 9.24 -1.66 14.76
N LEU A 84 8.77 -0.48 15.14
CA LEU A 84 7.88 -0.28 16.29
C LEU A 84 6.47 0.11 15.85
N ASP A 85 5.53 -0.04 16.77
CA ASP A 85 4.16 0.41 16.58
C ASP A 85 4.09 1.90 16.20
N GLY A 86 3.32 2.18 15.15
CA GLY A 86 3.15 3.51 14.59
C GLY A 86 4.30 4.02 13.74
N ASP A 87 5.35 3.23 13.51
CA ASP A 87 6.40 3.62 12.57
C ASP A 87 5.88 3.64 11.13
N GLU A 88 6.20 4.71 10.40
CA GLU A 88 5.88 4.84 8.99
C GLU A 88 7.02 4.31 8.12
N LEU A 89 6.64 3.64 7.03
CA LEU A 89 7.54 3.10 6.02
C LEU A 89 7.32 3.87 4.72
N ILE A 90 8.32 3.83 3.82
CA ILE A 90 8.19 4.46 2.49
C ILE A 90 6.86 4.05 1.82
N PRO A 91 6.24 4.89 0.98
CA PRO A 91 4.96 4.54 0.34
C PRO A 91 5.00 3.22 -0.45
N HIS A 92 3.84 2.56 -0.55
CA HIS A 92 3.65 1.34 -1.32
C HIS A 92 3.30 1.68 -2.77
N SER A 93 4.23 1.43 -3.69
CA SER A 93 4.06 1.77 -5.10
C SER A 93 2.90 1.04 -5.78
N THR A 94 2.25 1.75 -6.72
CA THR A 94 1.08 1.27 -7.48
C THR A 94 1.38 1.29 -8.97
N PRO A 95 2.21 0.36 -9.47
CA PRO A 95 2.74 0.39 -10.83
C PRO A 95 1.74 -0.04 -11.92
N THR A 96 0.57 -0.54 -11.53
CA THR A 96 -0.41 -1.06 -12.49
C THR A 96 -0.93 0.04 -13.41
N MET A 97 -1.11 -0.27 -14.69
CA MET A 97 -1.81 0.56 -15.66
C MET A 97 -3.16 -0.09 -15.98
N HIS A 98 -4.23 0.67 -15.80
CA HIS A 98 -5.58 0.27 -16.20
C HIS A 98 -5.92 0.81 -17.57
N THR A 99 -6.94 0.23 -18.19
CA THR A 99 -7.51 0.78 -19.43
C THR A 99 -8.78 1.56 -19.14
N THR A 100 -8.92 2.76 -19.69
CA THR A 100 -10.16 3.56 -19.62
C THR A 100 -10.65 3.89 -21.02
N LYS A 101 -11.97 4.05 -21.17
CA LYS A 101 -12.61 4.35 -22.46
C LYS A 101 -13.51 5.57 -22.36
N SER A 102 -13.46 6.42 -23.39
CA SER A 102 -14.47 7.44 -23.63
C SER A 102 -15.06 7.32 -25.03
N ALA A 103 -16.31 7.75 -25.18
CA ALA A 103 -17.00 7.76 -26.46
C ALA A 103 -18.11 8.80 -26.51
N ASN A 104 -18.33 9.37 -27.69
CA ASN A 104 -19.51 10.13 -28.07
C ASN A 104 -19.87 9.80 -29.53
N GLU A 105 -20.76 10.56 -30.17
CA GLU A 105 -21.23 10.28 -31.54
C GLU A 105 -20.07 10.22 -32.56
N ASP A 106 -19.05 11.06 -32.40
CA ASP A 106 -17.97 11.25 -33.38
C ASP A 106 -16.59 10.77 -32.89
N CYS A 107 -16.49 10.23 -31.67
CA CYS A 107 -15.22 9.88 -31.04
C CYS A 107 -15.32 8.57 -30.26
N THR A 108 -14.29 7.73 -30.39
CA THR A 108 -14.00 6.63 -29.47
C THR A 108 -12.54 6.72 -29.08
N ASN A 109 -12.25 6.67 -27.77
CA ASN A 109 -10.90 6.79 -27.25
C ASN A 109 -10.63 5.71 -26.19
N THR A 110 -9.41 5.18 -26.17
CA THR A 110 -8.95 4.23 -25.16
C THR A 110 -7.59 4.68 -24.65
N GLU A 111 -7.46 4.86 -23.34
CA GLU A 111 -6.25 5.35 -22.69
C GLU A 111 -5.67 4.31 -21.73
N GLN A 112 -4.36 4.41 -21.52
CA GLN A 112 -3.68 3.77 -20.40
C GLN A 112 -3.69 4.73 -19.21
N THR A 113 -4.48 4.43 -18.20
CA THR A 113 -4.61 5.23 -16.98
C THR A 113 -3.78 4.62 -15.85
N PRO A 114 -2.94 5.40 -15.16
CA PRO A 114 -2.21 4.89 -14.02
C PRO A 114 -3.15 4.54 -12.87
N ALA A 115 -2.99 3.35 -12.29
CA ALA A 115 -3.91 2.84 -11.28
C ALA A 115 -3.98 3.69 -10.00
N TYR A 116 -2.91 4.42 -9.64
CA TYR A 116 -2.97 5.36 -8.51
C TYR A 116 -4.10 6.40 -8.67
N HIS A 117 -4.42 6.80 -9.92
CA HIS A 117 -5.50 7.74 -10.20
C HIS A 117 -6.90 7.09 -10.13
N CYS A 118 -6.95 5.78 -10.25
CA CYS A 118 -8.15 4.96 -10.11
C CYS A 118 -8.42 4.54 -8.66
N VAL A 119 -7.49 4.81 -7.74
CA VAL A 119 -7.57 4.42 -6.33
C VAL A 119 -7.88 5.65 -5.46
N ILE A 120 -8.77 5.50 -4.47
CA ILE A 120 -9.06 6.55 -3.48
C ILE A 120 -7.85 6.74 -2.58
N GLY A 121 -7.44 7.98 -2.38
CA GLY A 121 -6.34 8.31 -1.49
C GLY A 121 -6.33 9.76 -1.02
N THR A 122 -5.20 10.18 -0.49
CA THR A 122 -5.02 11.44 0.24
C THR A 122 -4.70 12.64 -0.66
N ALA A 123 -4.36 12.41 -1.93
CA ALA A 123 -4.04 13.46 -2.90
C ALA A 123 -5.28 13.80 -3.73
N ALA A 124 -6.03 14.81 -3.32
CA ALA A 124 -7.25 15.25 -4.01
C ALA A 124 -8.28 14.12 -4.26
N GLY A 125 -8.41 13.21 -3.28
CA GLY A 125 -9.28 12.03 -3.37
C GLY A 125 -8.70 10.87 -4.16
N ARG A 126 -7.44 10.97 -4.62
CA ARG A 126 -6.69 9.93 -5.35
C ARG A 126 -5.50 9.45 -4.54
N GLU A 127 -5.02 8.26 -4.85
CA GLU A 127 -3.73 7.81 -4.35
C GLU A 127 -2.61 8.67 -4.97
N PRO A 128 -1.60 9.11 -4.20
CA PRO A 128 -0.45 9.81 -4.75
C PRO A 128 0.29 8.96 -5.80
N ALA A 129 0.94 9.60 -6.77
CA ALA A 129 1.76 8.88 -7.76
C ALA A 129 2.94 8.10 -7.14
N THR A 130 3.35 8.45 -5.92
CA THR A 130 4.34 7.71 -5.13
C THR A 130 3.79 6.43 -4.50
N GLY A 131 2.46 6.24 -4.48
CA GLY A 131 1.77 5.15 -3.80
C GLY A 131 1.12 5.55 -2.46
N HIS A 132 0.45 4.61 -1.80
CA HIS A 132 -0.21 4.84 -0.51
C HIS A 132 0.71 4.62 0.69
N LYS A 133 0.39 5.25 1.82
CA LYS A 133 1.21 5.16 3.03
C LYS A 133 1.13 3.79 3.69
N ARG A 134 2.21 3.45 4.39
CA ARG A 134 2.35 2.23 5.19
C ARG A 134 2.75 2.60 6.61
N LYS A 135 2.06 2.03 7.59
CA LYS A 135 2.37 2.21 9.01
C LYS A 135 2.27 0.89 9.74
N ALA A 136 3.27 0.58 10.56
CA ALA A 136 3.27 -0.66 11.33
C ALA A 136 2.21 -0.60 12.46
N TYR A 137 1.37 -1.62 12.53
CA TYR A 137 0.41 -1.83 13.63
C TYR A 137 0.83 -3.08 14.40
N ALA A 138 1.60 -2.89 15.47
CA ALA A 138 2.18 -4.01 16.21
C ALA A 138 1.10 -4.82 16.93
N THR A 139 1.09 -6.14 16.75
CA THR A 139 0.15 -7.02 17.46
C THR A 139 0.70 -7.51 18.80
N SER A 140 2.02 -7.42 19.01
CA SER A 140 2.69 -7.78 20.27
C SER A 140 2.07 -7.06 21.48
N LYS A 141 1.86 -7.78 22.58
CA LYS A 141 1.35 -7.22 23.85
C LYS A 141 2.36 -7.23 24.99
N SER A 142 3.52 -7.86 24.79
CA SER A 142 4.47 -8.14 25.88
C SER A 142 5.81 -7.45 25.74
N VAL A 143 6.28 -7.17 24.51
CA VAL A 143 7.60 -6.59 24.29
C VAL A 143 7.48 -5.16 23.81
N ARG A 144 8.17 -4.25 24.51
CA ARG A 144 8.22 -2.83 24.19
C ARG A 144 9.65 -2.32 24.11
N ILE A 145 9.88 -1.38 23.21
CA ILE A 145 11.11 -0.59 23.10
C ILE A 145 10.72 0.88 23.19
N ASN A 146 11.33 1.62 24.11
CA ASN A 146 11.03 3.02 24.38
C ASN A 146 9.53 3.31 24.55
N GLY A 147 8.82 2.42 25.25
CA GLY A 147 7.39 2.55 25.53
C GLY A 147 6.45 2.13 24.39
N LYS A 148 6.94 1.91 23.17
CA LYS A 148 6.16 1.41 22.03
C LYS A 148 6.23 -0.10 21.91
N TYR A 149 5.15 -0.74 21.49
CA TYR A 149 5.17 -2.18 21.17
C TYR A 149 6.06 -2.44 19.97
N VAL A 150 6.72 -3.59 19.99
CA VAL A 150 7.62 -4.01 18.92
C VAL A 150 6.83 -4.80 17.87
N ALA A 151 6.98 -4.42 16.60
CA ALA A 151 6.33 -5.12 15.49
C ALA A 151 7.04 -6.43 15.16
N ARG A 152 6.34 -7.32 14.44
CA ARG A 152 6.77 -8.68 14.12
C ARG A 152 6.37 -9.06 12.70
N VAL A 153 6.94 -10.17 12.21
CA VAL A 153 6.45 -10.79 10.96
C VAL A 153 4.94 -11.02 11.06
N GLY A 154 4.21 -10.62 10.03
CA GLY A 154 2.76 -10.75 9.96
C GLY A 154 1.99 -9.58 10.56
N ASP A 155 2.65 -8.61 11.20
CA ASP A 155 1.95 -7.41 11.67
C ASP A 155 1.49 -6.54 10.47
N PRO A 156 0.28 -5.96 10.53
CA PRO A 156 -0.26 -5.15 9.43
C PRO A 156 0.53 -3.86 9.16
N LEU A 157 0.55 -3.45 7.88
CA LEU A 157 1.08 -2.17 7.43
C LEU A 157 -0.01 -1.12 7.10
N GLY A 158 -1.27 -1.45 7.40
CA GLY A 158 -2.42 -0.56 7.25
C GLY A 158 -3.55 -0.95 8.21
N ASN A 159 -4.57 -0.11 8.28
CA ASN A 159 -5.74 -0.30 9.14
C ASN A 159 -7.07 -0.12 8.40
N GLY A 160 -7.06 -0.12 7.07
CA GLY A 160 -8.25 0.00 6.23
C GLY A 160 -8.82 1.44 6.12
N THR A 161 -8.13 2.44 6.67
CA THR A 161 -8.49 3.85 6.44
C THR A 161 -7.91 4.36 5.13
N THR A 162 -8.47 5.44 4.57
CA THR A 162 -7.92 6.12 3.39
C THR A 162 -6.47 6.57 3.58
N GLU A 163 -6.08 6.92 4.81
CA GLU A 163 -4.70 7.33 5.11
C GLU A 163 -3.74 6.14 5.12
N TYR A 164 -4.15 4.99 5.68
CA TYR A 164 -3.34 3.77 5.75
C TYR A 164 -4.10 2.55 5.22
N PRO A 165 -4.35 2.48 3.90
CA PRO A 165 -5.20 1.46 3.30
C PRO A 165 -4.43 0.16 3.00
N CYS A 166 -3.11 0.13 3.22
CA CYS A 166 -2.25 -0.98 2.84
C CYS A 166 -2.72 -2.32 3.45
N LYS A 167 -2.83 -3.35 2.61
CA LYS A 167 -3.19 -4.71 3.04
C LYS A 167 -1.99 -5.63 3.21
N SER A 168 -0.79 -5.15 2.93
CA SER A 168 0.42 -5.92 3.20
C SER A 168 0.66 -6.10 4.69
N VAL A 169 1.40 -7.17 4.99
CA VAL A 169 1.97 -7.39 6.31
C VAL A 169 3.49 -7.32 6.24
N ILE A 170 4.11 -7.15 7.41
CA ILE A 170 5.55 -7.19 7.57
C ILE A 170 6.08 -8.58 7.24
N ALA A 171 7.09 -8.67 6.35
CA ALA A 171 7.75 -9.94 6.02
C ALA A 171 9.26 -9.94 6.30
N GLY A 172 9.91 -8.78 6.29
CA GLY A 172 11.31 -8.65 6.70
C GLY A 172 11.48 -8.61 8.22
N SER A 173 12.39 -9.44 8.73
CA SER A 173 12.60 -9.62 10.16
C SER A 173 13.99 -10.14 10.50
N SER A 174 14.26 -10.33 11.80
CA SER A 174 15.49 -10.93 12.32
C SER A 174 15.58 -12.43 12.03
N ALA A 175 16.77 -12.92 11.70
CA ALA A 175 17.00 -14.35 11.48
C ALA A 175 16.94 -15.20 12.77
N ASN A 176 17.14 -14.60 13.94
CA ASN A 176 17.34 -15.36 15.19
C ASN A 176 16.80 -14.68 16.47
N VAL A 177 16.16 -13.51 16.37
CA VAL A 177 15.53 -12.85 17.52
C VAL A 177 14.02 -13.00 17.40
N TYR A 178 13.42 -13.61 18.41
CA TYR A 178 11.98 -13.89 18.49
C TYR A 178 11.40 -13.22 19.73
N ILE A 179 10.20 -12.67 19.61
CA ILE A 179 9.49 -12.02 20.71
C ILE A 179 8.10 -12.62 20.89
N GLY A 180 7.54 -12.48 22.10
CA GLY A 180 6.20 -12.98 22.42
C GLY A 180 5.10 -12.34 21.58
N ILE A 181 3.97 -13.05 21.43
CA ILE A 181 2.67 -12.50 20.99
C ILE A 181 2.08 -11.69 22.14
#